data_AF-A0A1D6JAM6-F1
#
_entry.id   AF-A0A1D6JAM6-F1
#
_cell.length_a   1.000
_cell.length_b   1.000
_cell.length_c   1.000
_cell.angle_alpha   90.00
_cell.angle_beta   90.00
_cell.angle_gamma   90.00
#
_symmetry.space_group_name_H-M   'P 1'
#
loop_
_entity.id
_entity.type
_entity.pdbx_description
1 polymer ?
#
loop_
_entity_poly.entity_id
_entity_poly.type
_entity_poly.pdbx_seq_one_letter_code
_entity_poly.pdbx_strand_id
1 'polypeptide(L)'
;MLNVHSRLQMHKGVSDPLDVVAAEISDEAIILCLDEFMVTDVADAMILNRLFRQLFSKGIILVSTSNRAPDKLYEGGLQRDLFLPFIDTLKERCIVHPIGSAVDYRQLGSAEQGFYFVGKHYSTLLKQKLQSLIGDEEPSPQTVEVIMGRKLQVSLGANGCAYFPFEDLCDRPLGAADYFGLFKKFHTLALDGVPKFGSSNRTAAYRFVTLIDVMYENKARLLCTAEAGPVELFENIMTLAEAQKVSPRSSRSQKSDDPDLCVDNELGFAKDRTISRLTEINSREYLEDFEMRLGQQQLLPLQALDNGGDVVLA
;
A
#
# COMPACT_ATOMS: atom_id res chain seq x y z
N MET A 1 6.65 6.18 9.84
CA MET A 1 7.87 7.01 9.85
C MET A 1 7.62 8.52 9.67
N LEU A 2 6.70 8.95 8.78
CA LEU A 2 6.44 10.39 8.55
C LEU A 2 6.11 11.20 9.81
N ASN A 3 5.25 10.67 10.70
CA ASN A 3 4.92 11.34 11.96
C ASN A 3 6.16 11.53 12.86
N VAL A 4 6.96 10.46 13.05
CA VAL A 4 8.22 10.50 13.81
C VAL A 4 9.19 11.54 13.22
N HIS A 5 9.38 11.55 11.91
CA HIS A 5 10.24 12.55 11.24
C HIS A 5 9.73 13.97 11.44
N SER A 6 8.42 14.19 11.38
CA SER A 6 7.82 15.51 11.62
C SER A 6 8.10 15.99 13.05
N ARG A 7 7.90 15.13 14.06
CA ARG A 7 8.19 15.47 15.47
C ARG A 7 9.69 15.72 15.70
N LEU A 8 10.58 14.92 15.07
CA LEU A 8 12.02 15.14 15.13
C LEU A 8 12.45 16.49 14.55
N GLN A 9 11.79 16.96 13.48
CA GLN A 9 12.06 18.29 12.92
C GLN A 9 11.60 19.41 13.87
N MET A 10 10.48 19.23 14.57
CA MET A 10 9.98 20.21 15.55
C MET A 10 10.93 20.35 16.74
N HIS A 11 11.55 19.25 17.17
CA HIS A 11 12.49 19.23 18.30
C HIS A 11 13.96 19.43 17.89
N LYS A 12 14.20 20.06 16.73
CA LYS A 12 15.55 20.40 16.27
C LYS A 12 16.26 21.32 17.28
N GLY A 13 17.47 20.94 17.68
CA GLY A 13 18.29 21.69 18.64
C GLY A 13 18.18 21.21 20.08
N VAL A 14 17.28 20.27 20.37
CA VAL A 14 17.28 19.53 21.65
C VAL A 14 18.41 18.50 21.65
N SER A 15 19.01 18.25 22.83
CA SER A 15 20.15 17.33 22.97
C SER A 15 19.83 15.89 22.55
N ASP A 16 18.65 15.38 22.90
CA ASP A 16 18.16 14.08 22.41
C ASP A 16 16.69 14.19 21.96
N PRO A 17 16.42 14.58 20.70
CA PRO A 17 15.06 14.77 20.23
C PRO A 17 14.27 13.46 20.18
N LEU A 18 14.95 12.29 20.11
CA LEU A 18 14.26 11.00 20.09
C LEU A 18 13.66 10.63 21.45
N ASP A 19 14.28 11.04 22.56
CA ASP A 19 13.71 10.81 23.89
C ASP A 19 12.43 11.65 24.08
N VAL A 20 12.43 12.89 23.59
CA VAL A 20 11.25 13.77 23.60
C VAL A 20 10.13 13.14 22.77
N VAL A 21 10.42 12.72 21.53
CA VAL A 21 9.43 12.06 20.66
C VAL A 21 8.90 10.78 21.30
N ALA A 22 9.76 9.98 21.93
CA ALA A 22 9.33 8.77 22.62
C ALA A 22 8.43 9.08 23.82
N ALA A 23 8.71 10.16 24.57
CA ALA A 23 7.87 10.62 25.66
C ALA A 23 6.48 11.05 25.18
N GLU A 24 6.42 11.85 24.11
CA GLU A 24 5.15 12.27 23.50
C GLU A 24 4.33 11.07 23.03
N ILE A 25 4.96 10.08 22.39
CA ILE A 25 4.25 8.87 21.95
C ILE A 25 3.76 8.06 23.17
N SER A 26 4.55 7.95 24.24
CA SER A 26 4.15 7.22 25.44
C SER A 26 3.05 7.90 26.24
N ASP A 27 2.93 9.23 26.15
CA ASP A 27 1.84 9.99 26.76
C ASP A 27 0.54 9.82 25.96
N GLU A 28 0.63 9.61 24.65
CA GLU A 28 -0.52 9.42 23.75
C GLU A 28 -1.06 7.98 23.74
N ALA A 29 -0.19 6.98 23.90
CA ALA A 29 -0.56 5.57 23.75
C ALA A 29 0.23 4.64 24.66
N ILE A 30 -0.42 3.59 25.16
CA ILE A 30 0.21 2.49 25.89
C ILE A 30 0.50 1.30 24.97
N ILE A 31 -0.35 1.09 23.96
CA ILE A 31 -0.22 0.05 22.93
C ILE A 31 0.01 0.72 21.58
N LEU A 32 1.11 0.37 20.93
CA LEU A 32 1.43 0.80 19.57
C LEU A 32 1.17 -0.37 18.61
N CYS A 33 0.15 -0.24 17.75
CA CYS A 33 -0.17 -1.21 16.72
C CYS A 33 0.44 -0.78 15.38
N LEU A 34 1.40 -1.55 14.85
CA LEU A 34 2.02 -1.31 13.55
C LEU A 34 1.67 -2.40 12.56
N ASP A 35 0.85 -2.04 11.58
CA ASP A 35 0.50 -2.94 10.49
C ASP A 35 1.55 -2.89 9.36
N GLU A 36 1.79 -4.03 8.71
CA GLU A 36 2.75 -4.23 7.62
C GLU A 36 4.16 -3.66 7.88
N PHE A 37 4.73 -3.91 9.06
CA PHE A 37 6.02 -3.36 9.45
C PHE A 37 7.14 -3.76 8.49
N MET A 38 7.70 -2.77 7.79
CA MET A 38 8.76 -2.91 6.81
C MET A 38 9.71 -1.72 6.90
N VAL A 39 11.00 -1.98 6.69
CA VAL A 39 12.06 -0.97 6.66
C VAL A 39 12.82 -1.14 5.35
N THR A 40 12.94 -0.05 4.59
CA THR A 40 13.62 -0.02 3.28
C THR A 40 14.74 1.03 3.20
N ASP A 41 14.77 2.00 4.12
CA ASP A 41 15.75 3.09 4.12
C ASP A 41 16.70 3.05 5.34
N VAL A 42 17.96 3.46 5.12
CA VAL A 42 19.02 3.44 6.15
C VAL A 42 18.81 4.49 7.24
N ALA A 43 18.28 5.67 6.90
CA ALA A 43 18.03 6.71 7.90
C ALA A 43 16.90 6.28 8.84
N ASP A 44 15.85 5.67 8.27
CA ASP A 44 14.75 5.09 9.06
C ASP A 44 15.25 3.96 9.96
N ALA A 45 16.09 3.07 9.43
CA ALA A 45 16.69 1.98 10.19
C ALA A 45 17.45 2.47 11.44
N MET A 46 18.24 3.53 11.31
CA MET A 46 18.99 4.13 12.43
C MET A 46 18.07 4.78 13.48
N ILE A 47 16.99 5.43 13.04
CA ILE A 47 16.01 6.07 13.94
C ILE A 47 15.25 5.02 14.74
N LEU A 48 14.78 3.95 14.08
CA LEU A 48 13.94 2.93 14.68
C LEU A 48 14.60 2.26 15.89
N ASN A 49 15.89 1.90 15.78
CA ASN A 49 16.61 1.28 16.88
C ASN A 49 16.58 2.13 18.16
N ARG A 50 16.92 3.41 18.02
CA ARG A 50 16.99 4.34 19.15
C ARG A 50 15.60 4.66 19.70
N LEU A 51 14.63 4.90 18.81
CA LEU A 51 13.25 5.22 19.20
C LEU A 51 12.62 4.09 20.02
N PHE A 52 12.66 2.86 19.50
CA PHE A 52 12.01 1.74 20.15
C PHE A 52 12.66 1.34 21.47
N ARG A 53 13.98 1.52 21.61
CA ARG A 53 14.64 1.36 22.92
C ARG A 53 14.04 2.29 23.97
N GLN A 54 13.73 3.54 23.59
CA GLN A 54 13.09 4.50 24.50
C GLN A 54 11.61 4.19 24.72
N LEU A 55 10.86 3.82 23.67
CA LEU A 55 9.46 3.42 23.83
C LEU A 55 9.32 2.21 24.77
N PHE A 56 10.18 1.20 24.59
CA PHE A 56 10.19 0.02 25.44
C PHE A 56 10.68 0.30 26.87
N SER A 57 11.56 1.28 27.09
CA SER A 57 11.95 1.68 28.46
C SER A 57 10.83 2.44 29.18
N LYS A 58 9.97 3.15 28.43
CA LYS A 58 8.77 3.83 28.92
C LYS A 58 7.53 2.94 29.04
N GLY A 59 7.65 1.64 28.74
CA GLY A 59 6.59 0.66 28.97
C GLY A 59 5.61 0.46 27.81
N ILE A 60 5.92 0.99 26.61
CA ILE A 60 5.08 0.78 25.42
C ILE A 60 5.02 -0.69 25.04
N ILE A 61 3.81 -1.17 24.75
CA ILE A 61 3.55 -2.49 24.21
C ILE A 61 3.46 -2.38 22.68
N LEU A 62 4.34 -3.07 21.97
CA LEU A 62 4.29 -3.14 20.51
C LEU A 62 3.48 -4.37 20.08
N VAL A 63 2.45 -4.14 19.27
CA VAL A 63 1.77 -5.17 18.48
C VAL A 63 2.06 -4.87 17.02
N SER A 64 2.60 -5.83 16.26
CA SER A 64 2.91 -5.57 14.86
C SER A 64 2.72 -6.79 13.98
N THR A 65 2.27 -6.55 12.76
CA THR A 65 2.24 -7.55 11.67
C THR A 65 3.40 -7.26 10.71
N SER A 66 3.98 -8.30 10.12
CA SER A 66 4.98 -8.16 9.06
C SER A 66 5.00 -9.39 8.18
N ASN A 67 5.19 -9.17 6.88
CA ASN A 67 5.43 -10.25 5.92
C ASN A 67 6.85 -10.82 6.01
N ARG A 68 7.71 -10.26 6.87
CA ARG A 68 9.08 -10.73 7.12
C ARG A 68 9.28 -11.02 8.59
N ALA A 69 9.86 -12.17 8.89
CA ALA A 69 10.37 -12.46 10.23
C ALA A 69 11.42 -11.39 10.64
N PRO A 70 11.59 -11.11 11.94
CA PRO A 70 12.52 -10.07 12.40
C PRO A 70 13.93 -10.18 11.81
N ASP A 71 14.49 -11.39 11.72
CA ASP A 71 15.83 -11.63 11.15
C ASP A 71 15.93 -11.27 9.66
N LYS A 72 14.81 -11.15 8.94
CA LYS A 72 14.71 -10.77 7.52
C LYS A 72 14.27 -9.31 7.29
N LEU A 73 13.96 -8.57 8.34
CA LEU A 73 13.66 -7.14 8.23
C LEU A 73 14.90 -6.40 7.74
N TYR A 74 14.77 -5.54 6.73
CA TYR A 74 15.86 -4.78 6.10
C TYR A 74 16.98 -5.63 5.45
N GLU A 75 16.68 -6.89 5.10
CA GLU A 75 17.64 -7.80 4.47
C GLU A 75 18.13 -7.22 3.12
N GLY A 76 19.45 -7.21 2.90
CA GLY A 76 20.07 -6.58 1.73
C GLY A 76 20.13 -5.04 1.77
N GLY A 77 19.62 -4.41 2.82
CA GLY A 77 19.65 -2.96 3.00
C GLY A 77 21.07 -2.40 3.22
N LEU A 78 21.26 -1.13 2.85
CA LEU A 78 22.53 -0.44 3.02
C LEU A 78 22.91 -0.34 4.51
N GLN A 79 24.15 -0.70 4.87
CA GLN A 79 24.64 -0.70 6.26
C GLN A 79 23.76 -1.49 7.24
N ARG A 80 23.24 -2.66 6.81
CA ARG A 80 22.42 -3.58 7.61
C ARG A 80 22.96 -3.84 9.02
N ASP A 81 24.28 -3.88 9.20
CA ASP A 81 24.91 -4.09 10.52
C ASP A 81 24.47 -3.08 11.58
N LEU A 82 24.15 -1.84 11.17
CA LEU A 82 23.63 -0.80 12.07
C LEU A 82 22.19 -1.08 12.53
N PHE A 83 21.45 -1.93 11.80
CA PHE A 83 20.07 -2.30 12.10
C PHE A 83 19.97 -3.59 12.91
N LEU A 84 20.99 -4.44 12.91
CA LEU A 84 21.01 -5.69 13.70
C LEU A 84 20.68 -5.47 15.19
N PRO A 85 21.17 -4.41 15.88
CA PRO A 85 20.82 -4.18 17.29
C PRO A 85 19.32 -3.92 17.51
N PHE A 86 18.60 -3.42 16.50
CA PHE A 86 17.15 -3.26 16.58
C PHE A 86 16.43 -4.59 16.40
N ILE A 87 16.91 -5.45 15.49
CA ILE A 87 16.42 -6.82 15.34
C ILE A 87 16.56 -7.57 16.67
N ASP A 88 17.71 -7.44 17.34
CA ASP A 88 17.93 -8.04 18.67
C ASP A 88 16.93 -7.49 19.70
N THR A 89 16.69 -6.17 19.68
CA THR A 89 15.73 -5.52 20.59
C THR A 89 14.30 -6.05 20.35
N LEU A 90 13.90 -6.22 19.09
CA LEU A 90 12.60 -6.82 18.76
C LEU A 90 12.50 -8.27 19.23
N LYS A 91 13.55 -9.07 19.08
CA LYS A 91 13.56 -10.48 19.51
C LYS A 91 13.58 -10.62 21.04
N GLU A 92 14.18 -9.67 21.74
CA GLU A 92 14.19 -9.61 23.21
C GLU A 92 12.83 -9.17 23.77
N ARG A 93 12.18 -8.19 23.13
CA ARG A 93 11.00 -7.50 23.69
C ARG A 93 9.67 -7.95 23.08
N CYS A 94 9.68 -8.65 21.96
CA CYS A 94 8.48 -9.11 21.27
C CYS A 94 8.48 -10.63 21.13
N ILE A 95 7.28 -11.22 21.22
CA ILE A 95 7.06 -12.64 20.94
C ILE A 95 6.65 -12.76 19.47
N VAL A 96 7.44 -13.48 18.68
CA VAL A 96 7.16 -13.69 17.26
C VAL A 96 6.19 -14.85 17.10
N HIS A 97 4.99 -14.55 16.60
CA HIS A 97 4.01 -15.56 16.22
C HIS A 97 4.04 -15.75 14.71
N PRO A 98 4.57 -16.87 14.19
CA PRO A 98 4.47 -17.17 12.78
C PRO A 98 3.01 -17.46 12.43
N ILE A 99 2.39 -16.57 11.67
CA ILE A 99 1.06 -16.78 11.10
C ILE A 99 1.26 -17.50 9.77
N GLY A 100 1.30 -18.83 9.82
CA GLY A 100 1.30 -19.68 8.64
C GLY A 100 -0.13 -20.12 8.34
N SER A 101 -0.72 -19.64 7.24
CA SER A 101 -1.95 -20.20 6.72
C SER A 101 -1.63 -21.02 5.47
N ALA A 102 -1.94 -22.32 5.48
CA ALA A 102 -1.91 -23.14 4.28
C ALA A 102 -2.97 -22.69 3.24
N VAL A 103 -3.98 -21.97 3.72
CA VAL A 103 -5.05 -21.35 2.97
C VAL A 103 -4.85 -19.85 3.09
N ASP A 104 -4.56 -19.17 2.00
CA ASP A 104 -4.67 -17.71 1.98
C ASP A 104 -6.16 -17.35 2.03
N TYR A 105 -6.65 -16.97 3.22
CA TYR A 105 -8.06 -16.60 3.41
C TYR A 105 -8.49 -15.43 2.52
N ARG A 106 -7.53 -14.65 2.00
CA ARG A 106 -7.80 -13.56 1.07
C ARG A 106 -8.17 -14.08 -0.34
N GLN A 107 -7.79 -15.32 -0.69
CA GLN A 107 -8.12 -15.96 -1.98
C GLN A 107 -9.52 -16.60 -2.01
N LEU A 108 -10.25 -16.66 -0.89
CA LEU A 108 -11.61 -17.21 -0.84
C LEU A 108 -12.70 -16.24 -1.35
N GLY A 109 -12.32 -15.02 -1.78
CA GLY A 109 -13.22 -14.07 -2.44
C GLY A 109 -13.61 -14.54 -3.85
N SER A 110 -14.67 -15.34 -3.93
CA SER A 110 -15.27 -15.87 -5.16
C SER A 110 -15.47 -14.79 -6.24
N ALA A 111 -15.12 -15.14 -7.49
CA ALA A 111 -15.26 -14.35 -8.71
C ALA A 111 -16.68 -13.83 -9.00
N GLU A 112 -17.71 -14.32 -8.32
CA GLU A 112 -19.09 -13.82 -8.48
C GLU A 112 -19.41 -12.62 -7.56
N GLN A 113 -18.69 -12.47 -6.45
CA GLN A 113 -18.87 -11.35 -5.49
C GLN A 113 -17.69 -10.37 -5.45
N GLY A 114 -16.52 -10.75 -5.97
CA GLY A 114 -15.32 -9.91 -5.99
C GLY A 114 -15.34 -8.75 -6.99
N PHE A 115 -14.37 -7.86 -6.84
CA PHE A 115 -14.12 -6.72 -7.73
C PHE A 115 -12.85 -6.87 -8.59
N TYR A 116 -12.17 -8.03 -8.49
CA TYR A 116 -11.00 -8.39 -9.29
C TYR A 116 -11.35 -9.47 -10.32
N PHE A 117 -11.19 -9.17 -11.60
CA PHE A 117 -11.58 -10.05 -12.71
C PHE A 117 -10.35 -10.51 -13.50
N VAL A 118 -10.09 -11.81 -13.54
CA VAL A 118 -8.96 -12.38 -14.28
C VAL A 118 -9.38 -12.70 -15.72
N GLY A 119 -8.94 -11.89 -16.66
CA GLY A 119 -9.16 -12.06 -18.10
C GLY A 119 -9.67 -10.81 -18.79
N LYS A 120 -9.17 -10.55 -20.00
CA LYS A 120 -9.52 -9.37 -20.82
C LYS A 120 -11.00 -9.34 -21.25
N HIS A 121 -11.68 -10.49 -21.26
CA HIS A 121 -13.10 -10.57 -21.63
C HIS A 121 -14.04 -10.00 -20.58
N TYR A 122 -13.54 -9.64 -19.39
CA TYR A 122 -14.35 -9.05 -18.32
C TYR A 122 -14.49 -7.52 -18.37
N SER A 123 -13.91 -6.82 -19.36
CA SER A 123 -14.03 -5.36 -19.47
C SER A 123 -15.49 -4.88 -19.51
N THR A 124 -16.39 -5.62 -20.16
CA THR A 124 -17.82 -5.31 -20.17
C THR A 124 -18.45 -5.49 -18.78
N LEU A 125 -18.09 -6.55 -18.07
CA LEU A 125 -18.57 -6.82 -16.71
C LEU A 125 -18.07 -5.76 -15.72
N LEU A 126 -16.80 -5.34 -15.84
CA LEU A 126 -16.22 -4.25 -15.06
C LEU A 126 -17.03 -2.97 -15.21
N LYS A 127 -17.35 -2.58 -16.46
CA LYS A 127 -18.15 -1.39 -16.75
C LYS A 127 -19.59 -1.51 -16.22
N GLN A 128 -20.20 -2.69 -16.30
CA GLN A 128 -21.53 -2.94 -15.72
C GLN A 128 -21.52 -2.81 -14.20
N LYS A 129 -20.54 -3.43 -13.51
CA LYS A 129 -20.38 -3.27 -12.05
C LYS A 129 -20.11 -1.82 -11.68
N LEU A 130 -19.25 -1.13 -12.41
CA LEU A 130 -19.00 0.30 -12.18
C LEU A 130 -20.29 1.11 -12.32
N GLN A 131 -21.10 0.90 -13.36
CA GLN A 131 -22.37 1.60 -13.53
C GLN A 131 -23.32 1.37 -12.35
N SER A 132 -23.37 0.15 -11.80
CA SER A 132 -24.19 -0.14 -10.62
C SER A 132 -23.74 0.63 -9.36
N LEU A 133 -22.45 0.96 -9.25
CA LEU A 133 -21.91 1.75 -8.14
C LEU A 133 -22.10 3.26 -8.36
N ILE A 134 -22.05 3.70 -9.62
CA ILE A 134 -22.31 5.09 -9.98
C ILE A 134 -23.78 5.43 -9.73
N GLY A 135 -24.70 4.50 -10.00
CA GLY A 135 -26.14 4.71 -9.86
C GLY A 135 -26.71 5.49 -11.05
N ASP A 136 -27.55 6.49 -10.76
CA ASP A 136 -28.26 7.29 -11.77
C ASP A 136 -27.43 8.47 -12.32
N GLU A 137 -26.22 8.72 -11.79
CA GLU A 137 -25.35 9.75 -12.34
C GLU A 137 -24.76 9.34 -13.70
N GLU A 138 -24.69 10.28 -14.64
CA GLU A 138 -24.07 10.04 -15.94
C GLU A 138 -22.54 10.18 -15.85
N PRO A 139 -21.75 9.13 -16.20
CA PRO A 139 -20.31 9.21 -16.25
C PRO A 139 -19.84 10.25 -17.28
N SER A 140 -19.01 11.19 -16.85
CA SER A 140 -18.46 12.22 -17.73
C SER A 140 -16.96 12.40 -17.52
N PRO A 141 -16.21 12.90 -18.52
CA PRO A 141 -14.82 13.26 -18.31
C PRO A 141 -14.68 14.31 -17.20
N GLN A 142 -13.74 14.11 -16.29
CA GLN A 142 -13.51 15.03 -15.18
C GLN A 142 -12.04 15.41 -15.09
N THR A 143 -11.76 16.56 -14.49
CA THR A 143 -10.39 16.96 -14.15
C THR A 143 -10.21 16.93 -12.63
N VAL A 144 -9.07 16.40 -12.20
CA VAL A 144 -8.60 16.39 -10.82
C VAL A 144 -7.45 17.39 -10.70
N GLU A 145 -7.55 18.29 -9.74
CA GLU A 145 -6.44 19.18 -9.38
C GLU A 145 -5.45 18.43 -8.51
N VAL A 146 -4.19 18.52 -8.89
CA VAL A 146 -3.05 17.93 -8.20
C VAL A 146 -2.18 19.05 -7.64
N ILE A 147 -1.32 18.73 -6.67
CA ILE A 147 -0.37 19.70 -6.11
C ILE A 147 0.46 20.38 -7.20
N MET A 148 0.91 21.61 -6.90
CA MET A 148 1.72 22.43 -7.81
C MET A 148 1.05 22.78 -9.15
N GLY A 149 -0.29 22.81 -9.19
CA GLY A 149 -1.06 23.27 -10.36
C GLY A 149 -1.16 22.24 -11.49
N ARG A 150 -0.72 21.00 -11.27
CA ARG A 150 -0.89 19.90 -12.23
C ARG A 150 -2.37 19.50 -12.29
N LYS A 151 -2.81 19.00 -13.45
CA LYS A 151 -4.18 18.53 -13.66
C LYS A 151 -4.16 17.12 -14.24
N LEU A 152 -4.85 16.20 -13.57
CA LEU A 152 -5.06 14.84 -14.04
C LEU A 152 -6.42 14.76 -14.73
N GLN A 153 -6.43 14.27 -15.97
CA GLN A 153 -7.67 14.01 -16.71
C GLN A 153 -8.18 12.62 -16.37
N VAL A 154 -9.46 12.54 -16.02
CA VAL A 154 -10.19 11.32 -15.70
C VAL A 154 -11.13 11.03 -16.87
N SER A 155 -10.94 9.90 -17.51
CA SER A 155 -11.65 9.55 -18.75
C SER A 155 -13.17 9.49 -18.53
N LEU A 156 -13.61 8.85 -17.44
CA LEU A 156 -15.00 8.85 -17.00
C LEU A 156 -15.04 8.86 -15.48
N GLY A 157 -15.82 9.77 -14.89
CA GLY A 157 -16.07 9.81 -13.46
C GLY A 157 -17.48 10.29 -13.14
N ALA A 158 -18.07 9.70 -12.11
CA ALA A 158 -19.38 10.05 -11.55
C ALA A 158 -19.53 9.41 -10.16
N ASN A 159 -20.30 10.05 -9.27
CA ASN A 159 -20.58 9.59 -7.91
C ASN A 159 -19.35 9.02 -7.16
N GLY A 160 -18.25 9.78 -7.15
CA GLY A 160 -16.98 9.37 -6.49
C GLY A 160 -16.31 8.12 -7.07
N CYS A 161 -16.76 7.62 -8.21
CA CYS A 161 -16.14 6.53 -8.96
C CYS A 161 -15.40 7.07 -10.20
N ALA A 162 -14.22 6.53 -10.49
CA ALA A 162 -13.43 6.84 -11.68
C ALA A 162 -13.13 5.59 -12.49
N TYR A 163 -13.10 5.71 -13.81
CA TYR A 163 -12.69 4.65 -14.74
C TYR A 163 -11.45 5.05 -15.52
N PHE A 164 -10.51 4.12 -15.62
CA PHE A 164 -9.31 4.24 -16.43
C PHE A 164 -8.95 2.93 -17.13
N PRO A 165 -8.59 2.98 -18.42
CA PRO A 165 -7.68 1.98 -19.00
C PRO A 165 -6.34 2.00 -18.24
N PHE A 166 -5.71 0.84 -18.07
CA PHE A 166 -4.43 0.70 -17.36
C PHE A 166 -3.35 1.65 -17.92
N GLU A 167 -3.24 1.73 -19.24
CA GLU A 167 -2.28 2.58 -19.95
C GLU A 167 -2.39 4.07 -19.58
N ASP A 168 -3.60 4.56 -19.29
CA ASP A 168 -3.83 5.96 -18.95
C ASP A 168 -3.27 6.34 -17.57
N LEU A 169 -3.16 5.36 -16.65
CA LEU A 169 -2.58 5.58 -15.32
C LEU A 169 -1.11 5.16 -15.24
N CYS A 170 -0.76 4.00 -15.82
CA CYS A 170 0.53 3.36 -15.56
C CYS A 170 1.53 3.49 -16.72
N ASP A 171 1.10 3.80 -17.95
CA ASP A 171 2.04 4.06 -19.06
C ASP A 171 2.33 5.56 -19.25
N ARG A 172 1.53 6.43 -18.65
CA ARG A 172 1.76 7.88 -18.61
C ARG A 172 2.74 8.28 -17.50
N PRO A 173 3.42 9.45 -17.61
CA PRO A 173 4.31 9.96 -16.57
C PRO A 173 3.52 10.54 -15.38
N LEU A 174 2.81 9.66 -14.67
CA LEU A 174 2.12 9.95 -13.42
C LEU A 174 2.97 9.49 -12.24
N GLY A 175 2.81 10.15 -11.09
CA GLY A 175 3.48 9.78 -9.84
C GLY A 175 2.53 9.80 -8.64
N ALA A 176 3.07 9.58 -7.44
CA ALA A 176 2.29 9.49 -6.20
C ALA A 176 1.35 10.69 -5.97
N ALA A 177 1.81 11.90 -6.30
CA ALA A 177 1.01 13.13 -6.18
C ALA A 177 -0.29 13.07 -7.02
N ASP A 178 -0.23 12.47 -8.21
CA ASP A 178 -1.36 12.36 -9.12
C ASP A 178 -2.40 11.38 -8.61
N TYR A 179 -1.93 10.23 -8.16
CA TYR A 179 -2.78 9.22 -7.54
C TYR A 179 -3.39 9.74 -6.24
N PHE A 180 -2.65 10.53 -5.46
CA PHE A 180 -3.18 11.15 -4.25
C PHE A 180 -4.30 12.14 -4.59
N GLY A 181 -4.10 12.98 -5.61
CA GLY A 181 -5.15 13.85 -6.13
C GLY A 181 -6.38 13.06 -6.59
N LEU A 182 -6.16 11.93 -7.28
CA LEU A 182 -7.23 11.05 -7.75
C LEU A 182 -8.05 10.53 -6.57
N PHE A 183 -7.42 9.92 -5.55
CA PHE A 183 -8.13 9.33 -4.43
C PHE A 183 -8.67 10.33 -3.42
N LYS A 184 -8.21 11.59 -3.46
CA LYS A 184 -8.86 12.69 -2.74
C LYS A 184 -10.26 13.00 -3.29
N LYS A 185 -10.49 12.77 -4.60
CA LYS A 185 -11.77 13.04 -5.26
C LYS A 185 -12.63 11.79 -5.47
N PHE A 186 -12.00 10.63 -5.69
CA PHE A 186 -12.68 9.38 -6.03
C PHE A 186 -12.37 8.30 -5.00
N HIS A 187 -13.41 7.82 -4.32
CA HIS A 187 -13.30 6.71 -3.35
C HIS A 187 -13.27 5.34 -4.04
N THR A 188 -13.57 5.27 -5.34
CA THR A 188 -13.59 4.02 -6.09
C THR A 188 -12.92 4.17 -7.45
N LEU A 189 -12.02 3.24 -7.77
CA LEU A 189 -11.32 3.18 -9.06
C LEU A 189 -11.67 1.88 -9.78
N ALA A 190 -12.15 2.00 -11.02
CA ALA A 190 -12.24 0.92 -11.99
C ALA A 190 -11.06 0.98 -12.96
N LEU A 191 -10.17 -0.02 -12.91
CA LEU A 191 -8.95 -0.12 -13.71
C LEU A 191 -9.06 -1.27 -14.71
N ASP A 192 -9.11 -0.96 -16.00
CA ASP A 192 -9.30 -1.95 -17.06
C ASP A 192 -7.97 -2.34 -17.72
N GLY A 193 -7.64 -3.62 -17.70
CA GLY A 193 -6.58 -4.22 -18.52
C GLY A 193 -5.20 -4.24 -17.86
N VAL A 194 -5.10 -4.57 -16.57
CA VAL A 194 -3.81 -4.72 -15.89
C VAL A 194 -3.02 -5.89 -16.51
N PRO A 195 -1.84 -5.64 -17.13
CA PRO A 195 -1.06 -6.69 -17.78
C PRO A 195 -0.23 -7.47 -16.76
N LYS A 196 0.24 -8.67 -17.12
CA LYS A 196 1.36 -9.30 -16.42
C LYS A 196 2.59 -8.41 -16.50
N PHE A 197 3.35 -8.32 -15.41
CA PHE A 197 4.53 -7.47 -15.33
C PHE A 197 5.80 -8.27 -15.58
N GLY A 198 6.69 -7.69 -16.39
CA GLY A 198 7.98 -8.26 -16.75
C GLY A 198 8.96 -7.17 -17.18
N SER A 199 10.02 -7.57 -17.86
CA SER A 199 11.10 -6.68 -18.30
C SER A 199 10.62 -5.61 -19.27
N SER A 200 9.62 -5.94 -20.10
CA SER A 200 9.08 -5.07 -21.13
C SER A 200 8.27 -3.88 -20.59
N ASN A 201 7.62 -4.03 -19.42
CA ASN A 201 6.73 -3.02 -18.82
C ASN A 201 7.13 -2.66 -17.37
N ARG A 202 8.41 -2.80 -17.02
CA ARG A 202 8.98 -2.51 -15.70
C ARG A 202 8.57 -1.15 -15.13
N THR A 203 8.59 -0.08 -15.93
CA THR A 203 8.20 1.26 -15.47
C THR A 203 6.72 1.32 -15.11
N ALA A 204 5.86 0.66 -15.87
CA ALA A 204 4.43 0.56 -15.58
C ALA A 204 4.18 -0.21 -14.28
N ALA A 205 4.96 -1.27 -14.02
CA ALA A 205 4.89 -2.03 -12.77
C ALA A 205 5.19 -1.14 -11.54
N TYR A 206 6.23 -0.30 -11.58
CA TYR A 206 6.50 0.66 -10.50
C TYR A 206 5.35 1.65 -10.28
N ARG A 207 4.76 2.14 -11.37
CA ARG A 207 3.61 3.05 -11.31
C ARG A 207 2.38 2.37 -10.73
N PHE A 208 2.15 1.10 -11.08
CA PHE A 208 1.08 0.29 -10.53
C PHE A 208 1.29 0.03 -9.03
N VAL A 209 2.50 -0.35 -8.60
CA VAL A 209 2.86 -0.46 -7.17
C VAL A 209 2.54 0.85 -6.44
N THR A 210 2.97 1.98 -6.98
CA THR A 210 2.71 3.31 -6.38
C THR A 210 1.21 3.63 -6.34
N LEU A 211 0.47 3.30 -7.40
CA LEU A 211 -0.99 3.48 -7.46
C LEU A 211 -1.69 2.69 -6.36
N ILE A 212 -1.38 1.39 -6.22
CA ILE A 212 -1.96 0.52 -5.19
C ILE A 212 -1.59 1.02 -3.78
N ASP A 213 -0.36 1.46 -3.58
CA ASP A 213 0.10 1.99 -2.29
C ASP A 213 -0.72 3.23 -1.88
N VAL A 214 -0.86 4.21 -2.77
CA VAL A 214 -1.62 5.43 -2.49
C VAL A 214 -3.11 5.12 -2.33
N MET A 215 -3.67 4.22 -3.13
CA MET A 215 -5.06 3.78 -3.03
C MET A 215 -5.36 3.14 -1.68
N TYR A 216 -4.50 2.22 -1.24
CA TYR A 216 -4.63 1.51 0.02
C TYR A 216 -4.59 2.48 1.21
N GLU A 217 -3.66 3.45 1.18
CA GLU A 217 -3.56 4.49 2.21
C GLU A 217 -4.81 5.37 2.27
N ASN A 218 -5.42 5.68 1.12
CA ASN A 218 -6.68 6.43 1.04
C ASN A 218 -7.92 5.56 1.28
N LYS A 219 -7.73 4.28 1.62
CA LYS A 219 -8.79 3.32 1.93
C LYS A 219 -9.88 3.27 0.83
N ALA A 220 -9.45 3.35 -0.43
CA ALA A 220 -10.30 3.37 -1.61
C ALA A 220 -10.55 1.95 -2.15
N ARG A 221 -11.70 1.78 -2.80
CA ARG A 221 -12.10 0.50 -3.42
C ARG A 221 -11.53 0.36 -4.83
N LEU A 222 -10.98 -0.81 -5.13
CA LEU A 222 -10.54 -1.19 -6.48
C LEU A 222 -11.56 -2.12 -7.14
N LEU A 223 -11.90 -1.81 -8.39
CA LEU A 223 -12.42 -2.74 -9.36
C LEU A 223 -11.39 -2.88 -10.46
N CYS A 224 -11.02 -4.08 -10.89
CA CYS A 224 -10.10 -4.19 -12.02
C CYS A 224 -10.26 -5.46 -12.84
N THR A 225 -9.91 -5.36 -14.12
CA THR A 225 -9.60 -6.53 -14.94
C THR A 225 -8.09 -6.68 -15.04
N ALA A 226 -7.60 -7.91 -14.96
CA ALA A 226 -6.18 -8.23 -14.99
C ALA A 226 -5.92 -9.47 -15.85
N GLU A 227 -4.74 -9.59 -16.43
CA GLU A 227 -4.35 -10.78 -17.21
C GLU A 227 -4.17 -12.03 -16.34
N ALA A 228 -3.92 -11.86 -15.04
CA ALA A 228 -3.68 -12.94 -14.09
C ALA A 228 -4.09 -12.52 -12.67
N GLY A 229 -4.02 -13.44 -11.71
CA GLY A 229 -4.21 -13.12 -10.29
C GLY A 229 -3.05 -12.27 -9.73
N PRO A 230 -3.20 -11.69 -8.51
CA PRO A 230 -2.18 -10.81 -7.94
C PRO A 230 -0.78 -11.41 -7.88
N VAL A 231 -0.65 -12.70 -7.56
CA VAL A 231 0.66 -13.37 -7.49
C VAL A 231 1.24 -13.56 -8.88
N GLU A 232 0.44 -14.07 -9.82
CA GLU A 232 0.87 -14.34 -11.19
C GLU A 232 1.15 -13.07 -12.00
N LEU A 233 0.57 -11.91 -11.62
CA LEU A 233 0.90 -10.62 -12.22
C LEU A 233 2.38 -10.25 -12.05
N PHE A 234 3.02 -10.67 -10.96
CA PHE A 234 4.40 -10.32 -10.63
C PHE A 234 5.36 -11.52 -10.76
N GLU A 235 4.94 -12.63 -11.37
CA GLU A 235 5.74 -13.87 -11.45
C GLU A 235 7.10 -13.65 -12.13
N ASN A 236 7.15 -12.77 -13.13
CA ASN A 236 8.37 -12.44 -13.87
C ASN A 236 9.22 -11.37 -13.17
N ILE A 237 8.83 -10.86 -12.00
CA ILE A 237 9.60 -9.88 -11.23
C ILE A 237 10.33 -10.58 -10.08
N MET A 238 11.66 -10.52 -10.10
CA MET A 238 12.50 -11.17 -9.11
C MET A 238 13.57 -10.24 -8.56
N THR A 239 13.89 -10.42 -7.29
CA THR A 239 15.12 -9.91 -6.69
C THR A 239 16.32 -10.69 -7.20
N LEU A 240 17.52 -10.12 -7.07
CA LEU A 240 18.78 -10.80 -7.38
C LEU A 240 18.94 -12.10 -6.57
N ALA A 241 18.52 -12.10 -5.31
CA ALA A 241 18.60 -13.27 -4.44
C ALA A 241 17.67 -14.41 -4.88
N GLU A 242 16.46 -14.08 -5.37
CA GLU A 242 15.54 -15.07 -5.94
C GLU A 242 16.08 -15.62 -7.26
N ALA A 243 16.56 -14.76 -8.16
CA ALA A 243 17.12 -15.18 -9.44
C ALA A 243 18.33 -16.13 -9.26
N GLN A 244 19.19 -15.87 -8.27
CA GLN A 244 20.32 -16.74 -7.93
C GLN A 244 19.89 -18.12 -7.37
N LYS A 245 18.77 -18.19 -6.65
CA LYS A 245 18.22 -19.46 -6.14
C LYS A 245 17.58 -20.30 -7.26
N VAL A 246 16.93 -19.63 -8.21
CA VAL A 246 16.28 -20.29 -9.36
C VAL A 246 17.31 -20.78 -10.37
N SER A 247 18.49 -20.14 -10.45
CA SER A 247 19.60 -20.58 -11.30
C SER A 247 20.93 -20.62 -10.53
N PRO A 248 21.22 -21.70 -9.77
CA PRO A 248 22.38 -21.76 -8.86
C PRO A 248 23.75 -21.90 -9.53
N ARG A 249 23.86 -21.86 -10.87
CA ARG A 249 25.09 -22.21 -11.59
C ARG A 249 25.78 -21.00 -12.23
N SER A 250 26.90 -20.63 -11.61
CA SER A 250 28.00 -19.88 -12.21
C SER A 250 28.42 -20.49 -13.56
N SER A 251 28.24 -19.74 -14.65
CA SER A 251 29.06 -19.78 -15.88
C SER A 251 28.68 -18.61 -16.78
N ARG A 252 29.69 -17.96 -17.38
CA ARG A 252 29.65 -16.75 -18.23
C ARG A 252 28.80 -16.83 -19.52
N SER A 253 27.81 -17.70 -19.61
CA SER A 253 26.98 -17.81 -20.81
C SER A 253 25.69 -18.53 -20.45
N GLN A 254 24.68 -17.75 -20.08
CA GLN A 254 23.30 -17.87 -20.50
C GLN A 254 22.57 -16.69 -19.87
N LYS A 255 22.12 -15.75 -20.73
CA LYS A 255 21.00 -14.87 -20.39
C LYS A 255 19.91 -15.75 -19.78
N SER A 256 19.18 -15.27 -18.78
CA SER A 256 17.91 -15.91 -18.42
C SER A 256 17.13 -16.11 -19.73
N ASP A 257 16.88 -17.35 -20.13
CA ASP A 257 16.29 -17.67 -21.44
C ASP A 257 14.82 -17.20 -21.55
N ASP A 258 14.25 -16.68 -20.46
CA ASP A 258 13.01 -15.90 -20.49
C ASP A 258 13.33 -14.41 -20.73
N PRO A 259 12.98 -13.86 -21.92
CA PRO A 259 13.22 -12.45 -22.23
C PRO A 259 12.35 -11.48 -21.42
N ASP A 260 11.30 -11.97 -20.76
CA ASP A 260 10.38 -11.14 -19.98
C ASP A 260 10.70 -11.15 -18.48
N LEU A 261 11.65 -11.97 -18.02
CA LEU A 261 12.11 -11.95 -16.63
C LEU A 261 12.77 -10.60 -16.28
N CYS A 262 12.25 -9.93 -15.26
CA CYS A 262 12.75 -8.67 -14.72
C CYS A 262 13.46 -8.89 -13.39
N VAL A 263 14.78 -8.69 -13.37
CA VAL A 263 15.56 -8.76 -12.13
C VAL A 263 15.76 -7.36 -11.55
N ASP A 264 15.03 -7.05 -10.49
CA ASP A 264 15.00 -5.75 -9.83
C ASP A 264 14.70 -5.94 -8.32
N ASN A 265 15.64 -5.55 -7.46
CA ASN A 265 15.48 -5.70 -6.01
C ASN A 265 14.37 -4.81 -5.45
N GLU A 266 14.30 -3.55 -5.87
CA GLU A 266 13.35 -2.59 -5.31
C GLU A 266 11.92 -3.00 -5.69
N LEU A 267 11.70 -3.31 -6.97
CA LEU A 267 10.41 -3.79 -7.45
C LEU A 267 10.08 -5.18 -6.89
N GLY A 268 11.07 -6.08 -6.82
CA GLY A 268 10.93 -7.42 -6.27
C GLY A 268 10.60 -7.43 -4.78
N PHE A 269 11.06 -6.44 -4.01
CA PHE A 269 10.66 -6.28 -2.61
C PHE A 269 9.30 -5.59 -2.46
N ALA A 270 8.96 -4.66 -3.35
CA ALA A 270 7.67 -3.99 -3.34
C ALA A 270 6.52 -4.93 -3.74
N LYS A 271 6.75 -5.91 -4.64
CA LYS A 271 5.71 -6.81 -5.16
C LYS A 271 4.96 -7.53 -4.04
N ASP A 272 5.64 -8.06 -3.03
CA ASP A 272 5.00 -8.85 -1.95
C ASP A 272 4.00 -8.01 -1.16
N ARG A 273 4.35 -6.74 -0.90
CA ARG A 273 3.46 -5.76 -0.27
C ARG A 273 2.29 -5.43 -1.16
N THR A 274 2.53 -5.16 -2.45
CA THR A 274 1.47 -4.87 -3.41
C THR A 274 0.50 -6.04 -3.58
N ILE A 275 0.99 -7.29 -3.61
CA ILE A 275 0.17 -8.50 -3.61
C ILE A 275 -0.67 -8.56 -2.35
N SER A 276 -0.08 -8.35 -1.17
CA SER A 276 -0.79 -8.32 0.11
C SER A 276 -1.96 -7.33 0.08
N ARG A 277 -1.69 -6.08 -0.32
CA ARG A 277 -2.67 -5.00 -0.42
C ARG A 277 -3.75 -5.29 -1.45
N LEU A 278 -3.40 -5.79 -2.64
CA LEU A 278 -4.39 -6.18 -3.65
C LEU A 278 -5.33 -7.25 -3.11
N THR A 279 -4.79 -8.23 -2.39
CA THR A 279 -5.61 -9.34 -1.89
C THR A 279 -6.48 -8.88 -0.72
N GLU A 280 -5.99 -7.97 0.14
CA GLU A 280 -6.79 -7.37 1.22
C GLU A 280 -7.89 -6.44 0.69
N ILE A 281 -7.61 -5.56 -0.28
CA ILE A 281 -8.60 -4.64 -0.87
C ILE A 281 -9.76 -5.40 -1.51
N ASN A 282 -9.51 -6.63 -1.95
CA ASN A 282 -10.52 -7.53 -2.50
C ASN A 282 -11.13 -8.48 -1.46
N SER A 283 -10.73 -8.40 -0.18
CA SER A 283 -11.33 -9.20 0.87
C SER A 283 -12.72 -8.66 1.22
N ARG A 284 -13.56 -9.56 1.73
CA ARG A 284 -14.92 -9.21 2.14
C ARG A 284 -14.91 -8.19 3.28
N GLU A 285 -14.02 -8.35 4.24
CA GLU A 285 -13.90 -7.47 5.41
C GLU A 285 -13.55 -6.04 5.00
N TYR A 286 -12.60 -5.88 4.07
CA TYR A 286 -12.22 -4.57 3.55
C TYR A 286 -13.40 -3.90 2.84
N LEU A 287 -14.14 -4.65 2.02
CA LEU A 287 -15.28 -4.13 1.28
C LEU A 287 -16.45 -3.77 2.19
N GLU A 288 -16.73 -4.58 3.21
CA GLU A 288 -17.76 -4.26 4.22
C GLU A 288 -17.38 -3.00 5.04
N ASP A 289 -16.12 -2.89 5.47
CA ASP A 289 -15.60 -1.67 6.12
C ASP A 289 -15.69 -0.44 5.22
N PHE A 290 -15.36 -0.60 3.94
CA PHE A 290 -15.48 0.46 2.94
C PHE A 290 -16.92 0.97 2.81
N GLU A 291 -17.90 0.07 2.67
CA GLU A 291 -19.32 0.44 2.57
C GLU A 291 -19.82 1.16 3.84
N MET A 292 -19.40 0.71 5.03
CA MET A 292 -19.74 1.38 6.29
C MET A 292 -19.19 2.82 6.32
N ARG A 293 -17.92 3.01 5.94
CA ARG A 293 -17.29 4.35 5.91
C ARG A 293 -17.93 5.26 4.87
N LEU A 294 -18.23 4.75 3.68
CA LEU A 294 -18.86 5.52 2.62
C LEU A 294 -20.27 5.97 3.04
N GLY A 295 -21.05 5.07 3.65
CA GLY A 295 -22.37 5.39 4.20
C GLY A 295 -22.32 6.48 5.28
N GLN A 296 -21.35 6.43 6.20
CA GLN A 296 -21.16 7.48 7.21
C GLN A 296 -20.78 8.84 6.61
N GLN A 297 -19.95 8.86 5.56
CA GLN A 297 -19.60 10.10 4.85
C GLN A 297 -20.78 10.67 4.05
N GLN A 298 -21.63 9.82 3.47
CA GLN A 298 -22.84 10.25 2.75
C GLN A 298 -23.98 10.68 3.67
N LEU A 299 -23.99 10.26 4.94
CA LEU A 299 -24.90 10.72 5.99
C LEU A 299 -24.50 12.09 6.60
N LEU A 300 -23.34 12.63 6.23
CA LEU A 300 -22.86 13.97 6.65
C LEU A 300 -23.17 15.11 5.64
N PRO A 301 -24.44 15.37 5.27
CA PRO A 301 -24.82 16.72 4.87
C PRO A 301 -25.98 17.28 5.70
N LEU A 302 -25.78 18.51 6.23
CA LEU A 302 -26.71 19.45 6.92
C LEU A 302 -26.68 19.51 8.47
N GLN A 303 -25.51 19.65 9.09
CA GLN A 303 -25.40 20.29 10.43
C GLN A 303 -24.24 21.30 10.53
N ALA A 304 -23.92 21.99 9.42
CA ALA A 304 -23.08 23.18 9.46
C ALA A 304 -23.89 24.36 8.92
N LEU A 305 -24.84 24.84 9.74
CA LEU A 305 -25.42 26.19 9.79
C LEU A 305 -26.63 26.13 10.73
N ASP A 306 -26.41 26.01 12.04
CA ASP A 306 -27.10 26.88 12.98
C ASP A 306 -26.39 26.94 14.34
N ASN A 307 -26.44 28.13 14.93
CA ASN A 307 -25.74 28.50 16.14
C ASN A 307 -26.31 27.81 17.39
N GLY A 308 -25.39 27.40 18.28
CA GLY A 308 -25.61 27.39 19.73
C GLY A 308 -26.23 26.12 20.31
N GLY A 309 -25.43 25.36 21.05
CA GLY A 309 -25.91 24.32 21.95
C GLY A 309 -24.82 23.32 22.30
N ASP A 310 -24.35 23.38 23.54
CA ASP A 310 -23.43 22.43 24.17
C ASP A 310 -23.83 20.97 23.94
N VAL A 311 -22.88 20.10 23.57
CA VAL A 311 -22.88 18.69 24.02
C VAL A 311 -21.45 18.17 24.14
N VAL A 312 -21.08 17.84 25.38
CA VAL A 312 -19.93 17.02 25.78
C VAL A 312 -20.25 15.55 25.50
N LEU A 313 -19.32 14.77 24.95
CA LEU A 313 -19.32 13.32 25.15
C LEU A 313 -17.91 12.84 25.50
N ALA A 314 -17.88 12.04 26.58
CA ALA A 314 -16.74 11.43 27.23
C ALA A 314 -16.13 10.28 26.42
#